data_AF-A0A6B3I850-F1
#
_entry.id   AF-A0A6B3I850-F1
#
_cell.length_a   1.000
_cell.length_b   1.000
_cell.length_c   1.000
_cell.angle_alpha   90.00
_cell.angle_beta   90.00
_cell.angle_gamma   90.00
#
_symmetry.space_group_name_H-M   'P 1'
#
loop_
_entity.id
_entity.type
_entity.pdbx_description
1 polymer ?
#
loop_
_entity_poly.entity_id
_entity_poly.type
_entity_poly.pdbx_seq_one_letter_code
_entity_poly.pdbx_strand_id
1 'polypeptide(L)' 'RNDELMYVVEGAAEVEAEGQAYRLERGDTLFLSGGVRHRWRATRPGTRLLLVAVAEHIDATYDSRR' A
#
# COMPACT_ATOMS: atom_id res chain seq x y z
N ARG A 1 -4.76 -10.48 6.78
CA ARG A 1 -3.74 -10.15 7.79
C ARG A 1 -2.60 -9.47 7.05
N ASN A 2 -2.10 -8.34 7.57
CA ASN A 2 -1.06 -7.50 6.95
C ASN A 2 -1.60 -6.60 5.83
N ASP A 3 -2.66 -5.85 6.12
CA ASP A 3 -3.18 -4.85 5.19
C ASP A 3 -2.15 -3.73 4.98
N GLU A 4 -2.14 -3.16 3.78
CA GLU A 4 -1.24 -2.08 3.39
C GLU A 4 -2.02 -0.93 2.75
N LEU A 5 -1.68 0.30 3.13
CA LEU A 5 -2.17 1.53 2.53
C LEU A 5 -0.97 2.28 1.94
N MET A 6 -1.05 2.60 0.65
CA MET A 6 -0.07 3.42 -0.06
C MET A 6 -0.73 4.72 -0.51
N TYR A 7 -0.14 5.86 -0.15
CA TYR A 7 -0.56 7.18 -0.58
C TYR A 7 0.58 7.92 -1.29
N VAL A 8 0.32 8.46 -2.49
CA VAL A 8 1.33 9.22 -3.24
C VAL A 8 1.30 10.68 -2.80
N VAL A 9 2.28 11.06 -1.98
CA VAL A 9 2.43 12.45 -1.50
C VAL A 9 2.91 13.36 -2.62
N GLU A 10 3.85 12.89 -3.44
CA GLU A 10 4.42 13.60 -4.59
C GLU A 10 4.99 12.58 -5.59
N GLY A 11 5.00 12.90 -6.88
CA GLY A 11 5.49 11.99 -7.93
C GLY A 11 4.44 10.98 -8.43
N ALA A 12 4.88 9.75 -8.73
CA ALA A 12 4.01 8.68 -9.23
C ALA A 12 4.61 7.29 -8.96
N ALA A 13 3.74 6.28 -8.85
CA ALA A 13 4.10 4.88 -8.67
C ALA A 13 3.28 3.96 -9.58
N GLU A 14 3.87 2.82 -9.94
CA GLU A 14 3.14 1.70 -10.52
C GLU A 14 3.15 0.54 -9.54
N VAL A 15 1.98 -0.02 -9.27
CA VAL A 15 1.77 -1.18 -8.39
C VAL A 15 1.23 -2.32 -9.23
N GLU A 16 1.85 -3.49 -9.11
CA GLU A 16 1.31 -4.73 -9.66
C GLU A 16 0.79 -5.59 -8.52
N ALA A 17 -0.51 -5.92 -8.57
CA ALA A 17 -1.19 -6.75 -7.58
C ALA A 17 -2.28 -7.57 -8.29
N GLU A 18 -2.43 -8.84 -7.91
CA GLU A 18 -3.47 -9.74 -8.46
C GLU A 18 -3.54 -9.81 -9.99
N GLY A 19 -2.38 -9.69 -10.66
CA GLY A 19 -2.30 -9.69 -12.12
C GLY A 19 -2.74 -8.39 -12.79
N GLN A 20 -3.02 -7.35 -12.01
CA GLN A 20 -3.36 -6.01 -12.50
C GLN A 20 -2.26 -5.01 -12.20
N ALA A 21 -2.11 -4.04 -13.11
CA ALA A 21 -1.21 -2.91 -12.95
C ALA A 21 -2.03 -1.65 -12.64
N TYR A 22 -1.75 -1.05 -11.49
CA TYR A 22 -2.34 0.21 -11.04
C TYR A 22 -1.30 1.31 -11.21
N ARG A 23 -1.70 2.38 -11.89
CA ARG A 23 -0.90 3.60 -11.97
C ARG A 23 -1.44 4.60 -10.96
N LEU A 24 -0.58 5.04 -10.06
CA LEU A 24 -0.90 6.00 -9.01
C LEU A 24 -0.14 7.30 -9.26
N GLU A 25 -0.87 8.40 -9.22
CA GLU A 25 -0.39 9.76 -9.35
C GLU A 25 -0.53 10.49 -8.00
N ARG A 26 -0.03 11.71 -7.89
CA ARG A 26 -0.11 12.50 -6.65
C ARG A 26 -1.56 12.61 -6.15
N GLY A 27 -1.77 12.26 -4.88
CA GLY A 27 -3.08 12.27 -4.24
C GLY A 27 -3.81 10.93 -4.30
N ASP A 28 -3.37 9.99 -5.16
CA ASP A 28 -3.96 8.67 -5.22
C ASP A 28 -3.60 7.84 -3.99
N THR A 29 -4.55 6.97 -3.62
CA THR A 29 -4.39 6.00 -2.54
C THR A 29 -4.71 4.61 -3.09
N LEU A 30 -3.90 3.62 -2.73
CA LEU A 30 -4.18 2.21 -2.95
C LEU A 30 -4.24 1.49 -1.61
N PHE A 31 -5.32 0.75 -1.40
CA PHE A 31 -5.45 -0.19 -0.29
C PHE A 31 -5.28 -1.60 -0.80
N LEU A 32 -4.43 -2.38 -0.13
CA LEU A 32 -4.18 -3.78 -0.40
C LEU A 32 -4.58 -4.58 0.83
N SER A 33 -5.61 -5.42 0.68
CA SER A 33 -5.97 -6.37 1.72
C SER A 33 -4.82 -7.35 1.96
N GLY A 34 -4.61 -7.70 3.22
CA GLY A 34 -3.47 -8.52 3.59
C GLY A 34 -3.49 -9.92 2.94
N GLY A 35 -2.31 -10.37 2.50
CA GLY A 35 -2.12 -11.58 1.71
C GLY A 35 -2.08 -11.34 0.20
N VAL A 36 -2.41 -10.13 -0.26
CA VAL A 36 -2.25 -9.76 -1.67
C VAL A 36 -0.76 -9.62 -2.00
N ARG A 37 -0.25 -10.55 -2.82
CA ARG A 37 1.08 -10.43 -3.40
C ARG A 37 1.13 -9.24 -4.32
N HIS A 38 2.05 -8.33 -4.03
CA HIS A 38 2.22 -7.12 -4.80
C HIS A 38 3.69 -6.71 -4.88
N ARG A 39 4.00 -5.86 -5.86
CA ARG A 39 5.24 -5.09 -5.92
C ARG A 39 4.95 -3.71 -6.45
N TRP A 40 5.78 -2.74 -6.11
CA TRP A 40 5.65 -1.40 -6.63
C TRP A 40 6.99 -0.81 -7.00
N ARG A 41 6.95 0.19 -7.88
CA ARG A 41 8.10 1.04 -8.20
C ARG A 41 7.68 2.49 -8.35
N ALA A 42 8.53 3.40 -7.89
CA ALA A 42 8.43 4.79 -8.29
C ALA A 42 8.66 4.92 -9.80
N THR A 43 7.88 5.77 -10.47
CA THR A 43 8.01 6.01 -11.93
C THR A 43 8.49 7.42 -12.26
N ARG A 44 8.66 8.28 -11.25
CA ARG A 44 9.25 9.62 -11.38
C ARG A 44 10.36 9.87 -10.36
N PRO A 45 11.43 10.58 -10.72
CA PRO A 45 12.42 11.08 -9.77
C PRO A 45 11.75 11.92 -8.67
N GLY A 46 12.23 11.80 -7.43
CA GLY A 46 11.68 12.57 -6.31
C GLY A 46 10.30 12.11 -5.81
N THR A 47 9.81 10.95 -6.26
CA THR A 47 8.55 10.36 -5.75
C THR A 47 8.64 10.16 -4.23
N ARG A 48 7.60 10.60 -3.52
CA ARG A 48 7.44 10.44 -2.06
C ARG A 48 6.12 9.72 -1.79
N LEU A 49 6.20 8.63 -1.04
CA LEU A 49 5.05 7.83 -0.66
C LEU A 49 4.91 7.82 0.87
N LEU A 50 3.66 7.77 1.34
CA LEU A 50 3.35 7.33 2.69
C LEU A 50 2.87 5.89 2.60
N LEU A 51 3.58 4.99 3.27
CA LEU A 51 3.23 3.57 3.37
C LEU A 51 2.86 3.24 4.81
N VAL A 52 1.67 2.66 5.01
CA VAL A 52 1.23 2.13 6.30
C VAL A 52 0.97 0.64 6.11
N ALA A 53 1.75 -0.21 6.77
CA ALA A 53 1.62 -1.66 6.70
C ALA A 53 1.51 -2.26 8.10
N VAL A 54 0.62 -3.23 8.28
CA VAL A 54 0.55 -4.03 9.49
C VAL A 54 1.64 -5.11 9.41
N ALA A 55 2.64 -5.03 10.29
CA ALA A 55 3.78 -5.95 10.29
C ALA A 55 3.35 -7.40 10.59
N GLU A 56 4.02 -8.38 9.95
CA GLU A 56 3.64 -9.79 10.02
C GLU A 56 3.63 -10.40 11.44
N HIS A 57 4.35 -9.77 12.38
CA HIS A 57 4.42 -10.20 13.78
C HIS A 57 3.36 -9.55 14.69
N ILE A 58 2.50 -8.68 14.16
CA ILE A 58 1.42 -8.06 14.94
C ILE A 58 0.20 -8.97 14.89
N ASP A 59 -0.05 -9.67 15.99
CA ASP A 59 -1.40 -10.12 16.31
C ASP A 59 -2.27 -8.90 16.65
N ALA A 60 -2.88 -8.32 15.61
CA ALA A 60 -3.98 -7.37 15.77
C ALA A 60 -5.17 -8.14 16.35
N THR A 61 -5.13 -8.34 17.68
CA THR A 61 -6.26 -8.87 18.43
C THR A 61 -7.32 -7.78 18.46
N TYR A 62 -8.42 -8.03 17.77
CA TYR A 62 -9.61 -7.19 17.85
C TYR A 62 -10.24 -7.41 19.23
N ASP A 63 -10.16 -6.43 20.13
CA ASP A 63 -10.92 -6.46 21.38
C ASP A 63 -12.36 -6.04 21.09
N SER A 64 -13.28 -7.00 21.10
CA SER A 64 -14.70 -6.80 20.85
C SER A 64 -15.45 -6.14 22.02
N ARG A 65 -14.75 -5.64 23.06
CA ARG A 65 -15.33 -4.99 24.24
C ARG A 65 -15.18 -3.46 24.31
N ARG A 66 -14.87 -2.78 23.20
CA ARG A 66 -14.89 -1.30 23.16
C ARG A 66 -15.82 -0.77 22.10
#